data_AF-A0A661E0E1-F1
#
_entry.id   AF-A0A661E0E1-F1
#
_cell.length_a   1.000
_cell.length_b   1.000
_cell.length_c   1.000
_cell.angle_alpha   90.00
_cell.angle_beta   90.00
_cell.angle_gamma   90.00
#
_symmetry.space_group_name_H-M   'P 1'
#
loop_
_entity.id
_entity.type
_entity.pdbx_description
1 polymer ?
#
loop_
_entity_poly.entity_id
_entity_poly.type
_entity_poly.pdbx_seq_one_letter_code
_entity_poly.pdbx_strand_id
1 'polypeptide(L)'
;MKYTNLNQLLIIALFTTASFTTFAKEAEEKHDSEDEQGVVEIAENSNEIYKVKVAKLRLYDIAREITSPGEVVLNSYKTGIVALRIDGQIIKRLSKMGESVTQGQPMAIISSVQMSEA
;
A
#
# COMPACT_ATOMS: atom_id res chain seq x y z
N MET A 1 -37.35 -51.73 -61.55
CA MET A 1 -37.54 -52.21 -60.16
C MET A 1 -36.75 -51.29 -59.25
N LYS A 2 -37.45 -50.63 -58.32
CA LYS A 2 -36.94 -49.78 -57.22
C LYS A 2 -36.37 -48.40 -57.57
N TYR A 3 -37.27 -47.41 -57.49
CA TYR A 3 -37.00 -46.01 -57.21
C TYR A 3 -36.28 -45.87 -55.87
N THR A 4 -35.14 -45.17 -55.82
CA THR A 4 -34.58 -44.62 -54.58
C THR A 4 -33.68 -43.43 -54.91
N ASN A 5 -34.29 -42.24 -54.78
CA ASN A 5 -33.73 -40.94 -54.36
C ASN A 5 -32.78 -40.14 -55.27
N LEU A 6 -33.35 -39.62 -56.34
CA LEU A 6 -32.89 -38.50 -57.17
C LEU A 6 -32.82 -37.13 -56.40
N ASN A 7 -33.09 -37.11 -55.10
CA ASN A 7 -33.15 -35.90 -54.26
C ASN A 7 -31.90 -35.67 -53.37
N GLN A 8 -30.84 -36.47 -53.52
CA GLN A 8 -29.54 -36.21 -52.86
C GLN A 8 -28.47 -35.60 -53.79
N LEU A 9 -28.64 -35.69 -55.11
CA LEU A 9 -27.67 -35.14 -56.07
C LEU A 9 -27.93 -33.66 -56.43
N LEU A 10 -29.09 -33.11 -56.06
CA LEU A 10 -29.48 -31.72 -56.33
C LEU A 10 -28.95 -30.73 -55.26
N ILE A 11 -28.51 -31.23 -54.11
CA ILE A 11 -28.06 -30.41 -52.96
C ILE A 11 -26.59 -29.95 -53.09
N ILE A 12 -25.76 -30.60 -53.91
CA ILE A 12 -24.31 -30.30 -54.00
C ILE A 12 -23.99 -29.26 -55.10
N ALA A 13 -24.85 -29.08 -56.10
CA ALA A 13 -24.61 -28.14 -57.20
C ALA A 13 -25.02 -26.67 -56.92
N LEU A 14 -25.75 -26.40 -55.82
CA LEU A 14 -26.20 -25.05 -55.46
C LEU A 14 -25.22 -24.33 -54.50
N PHE A 15 -24.20 -25.02 -53.98
CA PHE A 15 -23.33 -24.51 -52.90
C PHE A 15 -22.02 -23.86 -53.38
N THR A 16 -21.65 -23.96 -54.67
CA THR A 16 -20.33 -23.51 -55.15
C THR A 16 -20.32 -22.21 -55.96
N THR A 17 -21.45 -21.60 -56.29
CA THR A 17 -21.51 -20.34 -57.06
C THR A 17 -22.04 -19.12 -56.31
N ALA A 18 -22.45 -19.27 -55.04
CA ALA A 18 -23.00 -18.17 -54.23
C ALA A 18 -21.98 -17.45 -53.31
N SER A 19 -20.71 -17.86 -53.28
CA SER A 19 -19.70 -17.33 -52.34
C SER A 19 -18.72 -16.29 -52.91
N PHE A 20 -18.97 -15.66 -54.07
CA PHE A 20 -18.00 -14.67 -54.60
C PHE A 20 -18.52 -13.31 -55.12
N THR A 21 -19.82 -13.01 -55.05
CA THR A 21 -20.32 -11.67 -55.44
C THR A 21 -21.52 -11.23 -54.60
N THR A 22 -21.29 -10.89 -53.33
CA THR A 22 -22.15 -10.01 -52.49
C THR A 22 -21.39 -9.64 -51.21
N PHE A 23 -20.29 -8.90 -51.41
CA PHE A 23 -19.67 -8.07 -50.38
C PHE A 23 -19.60 -6.66 -50.98
N ALA A 24 -20.77 -6.04 -51.13
CA ALA A 24 -20.94 -4.61 -51.42
C ALA A 24 -22.44 -4.31 -51.30
N LYS A 25 -22.96 -4.33 -50.06
CA LYS A 25 -24.23 -3.68 -49.75
C LYS A 25 -23.92 -2.55 -48.79
N GLU A 26 -23.79 -1.40 -49.42
CA GLU A 26 -23.65 -0.05 -48.91
C GLU A 26 -24.74 0.24 -47.85
N ALA A 27 -24.30 0.40 -46.61
CA ALA A 27 -24.98 1.20 -45.62
C ALA A 27 -24.06 2.41 -45.38
N GLU A 28 -24.16 3.41 -46.25
CA GLU A 28 -23.65 4.74 -45.95
C GLU A 28 -24.55 5.35 -44.88
N GLU A 29 -24.23 5.09 -43.61
CA GLU A 29 -24.49 6.10 -42.57
C GLU A 29 -23.37 7.13 -42.69
N LYS A 30 -23.73 8.32 -43.17
CA LYS A 30 -22.84 9.48 -43.12
C LYS A 30 -22.57 9.82 -41.64
N HIS A 31 -21.45 9.35 -41.13
CA HIS A 31 -20.80 9.98 -39.98
C HIS A 31 -20.19 11.29 -40.46
N ASP A 32 -20.85 12.40 -40.16
CA ASP A 32 -20.27 13.74 -40.30
C ASP A 32 -19.27 13.90 -39.14
N SER A 33 -18.03 13.44 -39.34
CA SER A 33 -16.98 13.50 -38.33
C SER A 33 -16.24 14.84 -38.46
N GLU A 34 -16.72 15.85 -37.75
CA GLU A 34 -15.85 16.92 -37.29
C GLU A 34 -14.91 16.30 -36.26
N ASP A 35 -13.69 15.97 -36.68
CA ASP A 35 -12.70 15.27 -35.84
C ASP A 35 -12.27 16.13 -34.64
N GLU A 36 -13.03 16.06 -33.54
CA GLU A 36 -12.55 16.45 -32.22
C GLU A 36 -11.44 15.47 -31.81
N GLN A 37 -10.19 15.84 -32.15
CA GLN A 37 -9.01 15.05 -31.82
C GLN A 37 -8.99 14.72 -30.31
N GLY A 38 -9.06 13.44 -29.99
CA GLY A 38 -8.98 12.93 -28.61
C GLY A 38 -10.29 12.38 -28.04
N VAL A 39 -11.40 12.45 -28.77
CA VAL A 39 -12.66 11.82 -28.37
C VAL A 39 -12.83 10.50 -29.11
N VAL A 40 -13.13 9.43 -28.37
CA VAL A 40 -13.47 8.11 -28.92
C VAL A 40 -14.93 7.83 -28.58
N GLU A 41 -15.76 7.74 -29.60
CA GLU A 41 -17.16 7.36 -29.45
C GLU A 41 -17.30 5.84 -29.30
N ILE A 42 -18.19 5.43 -28.40
CA ILE A 42 -18.46 4.02 -28.13
C ILE A 42 -19.97 3.79 -28.30
N ALA A 43 -20.35 2.73 -29.00
CA ALA A 43 -21.75 2.38 -29.25
C ALA A 43 -22.54 2.19 -27.94
N GLU A 44 -23.77 2.70 -27.87
CA GLU A 44 -24.56 2.90 -26.64
C GLU A 44 -24.67 1.66 -25.72
N ASN A 45 -24.79 0.45 -26.28
CA ASN A 45 -24.96 -0.80 -25.51
C ASN A 45 -23.62 -1.37 -24.97
N SER A 46 -22.48 -0.85 -25.44
CA SER A 46 -21.17 -1.38 -25.07
C SER A 46 -20.85 -1.12 -23.59
N ASN A 47 -21.31 -0.01 -23.03
CA ASN A 47 -21.02 0.37 -21.64
C ASN A 47 -21.58 -0.64 -20.63
N GLU A 48 -22.73 -1.25 -20.92
CA GLU A 48 -23.37 -2.27 -20.09
C GLU A 48 -22.66 -3.62 -20.18
N ILE A 49 -22.15 -3.97 -21.37
CA ILE A 49 -21.37 -5.19 -21.62
C ILE A 49 -20.00 -5.13 -20.93
N TYR A 50 -19.33 -3.97 -20.98
CA TYR A 50 -17.96 -3.80 -20.46
C TYR A 50 -17.88 -3.30 -19.01
N LYS A 51 -19.02 -3.01 -18.35
CA LYS A 51 -19.12 -2.57 -16.93
C LYS A 51 -18.18 -1.40 -16.59
N VAL A 52 -18.13 -0.40 -17.47
CA VAL A 52 -17.26 0.77 -17.29
C VAL A 52 -17.71 1.58 -16.07
N LYS A 53 -16.79 1.82 -15.13
CA LYS A 53 -17.03 2.66 -13.94
C LYS A 53 -16.37 4.02 -14.13
N VAL A 54 -17.17 5.08 -14.07
CA VAL A 54 -16.69 6.46 -14.11
C VAL A 54 -16.72 7.05 -12.70
N ALA A 55 -15.64 7.73 -12.31
CA ALA A 55 -15.55 8.47 -11.05
C ALA A 55 -14.98 9.87 -11.31
N LYS A 56 -15.57 10.88 -10.66
CA LYS A 56 -15.08 12.26 -10.74
C LYS A 56 -13.81 12.40 -9.93
N LEU A 57 -12.72 12.88 -10.56
CA LEU A 57 -11.47 13.16 -9.85
C LEU A 57 -11.70 14.25 -8.80
N ARG A 58 -11.10 14.04 -7.62
CA ARG A 58 -11.06 15.02 -6.53
C ARG A 58 -9.63 15.09 -6.01
N LEU A 59 -9.19 16.30 -5.69
CA LEU A 59 -7.96 16.49 -4.95
C LEU A 59 -8.16 15.93 -3.53
N TYR A 60 -7.20 15.13 -3.06
CA TYR A 60 -7.19 14.62 -1.69
C TYR A 60 -5.75 14.42 -1.20
N ASP A 61 -5.55 14.56 0.10
CA ASP A 61 -4.26 14.33 0.73
C ASP A 61 -4.02 12.84 0.97
N ILE A 62 -2.91 12.33 0.43
CA ILE A 62 -2.48 10.94 0.67
C ILE A 62 -1.60 10.91 1.90
N ALA A 63 -2.13 10.39 3.01
CA ALA A 63 -1.31 10.11 4.18
C ALA A 63 -0.27 9.05 3.85
N ARG A 64 1.00 9.35 4.09
CA ARG A 64 2.09 8.38 4.01
C ARG A 64 2.37 7.86 5.40
N GLU A 65 2.21 6.54 5.58
CA GLU A 65 2.66 5.86 6.78
C GLU A 65 4.11 5.43 6.60
N ILE A 66 4.94 5.70 7.61
CA ILE A 66 6.34 5.28 7.65
C ILE A 66 6.57 4.62 9.01
N THR A 67 7.02 3.38 8.99
CA THR A 67 7.40 2.65 10.20
C THR A 67 8.90 2.84 10.44
N SER A 68 9.26 3.37 11.60
CA SER A 68 10.65 3.48 12.05
C SER A 68 10.83 2.73 13.37
N PRO A 69 11.89 1.91 13.54
CA PRO A 69 12.25 1.41 14.85
C PRO A 69 12.71 2.58 15.76
N GLY A 70 12.58 2.38 17.06
CA GLY A 70 13.06 3.31 18.07
C GLY A 70 13.74 2.55 19.21
N GLU A 71 14.73 3.18 19.83
CA GLU A 71 15.44 2.65 21.00
C GLU A 71 14.89 3.27 22.29
N VAL A 72 14.73 2.45 23.33
CA VAL A 72 14.37 2.94 24.67
C VAL A 72 15.64 3.35 25.40
N VAL A 73 15.83 4.65 25.55
CA VAL A 73 16.96 5.25 26.27
C VAL A 73 16.54 5.78 27.64
N LEU A 74 17.51 5.89 28.56
CA LEU A 74 17.28 6.49 29.87
C LEU A 74 16.90 7.97 29.72
N ASN A 75 15.99 8.44 30.57
CA ASN A 75 15.63 9.85 30.60
C ASN A 75 16.79 10.67 31.18
N SER A 76 17.49 11.41 30.33
CA SER A 76 18.63 12.24 30.71
C SER A 76 18.28 13.31 31.74
N TYR A 77 17.05 13.81 31.76
CA TYR A 77 16.57 14.79 32.76
C TYR A 77 16.24 14.17 34.12
N LYS A 78 16.13 12.85 34.20
CA LYS A 78 15.86 12.10 35.45
C LYS A 78 17.05 11.22 35.87
N THR A 79 18.19 11.38 35.24
CA THR A 79 19.42 10.65 35.55
C THR A 79 20.42 11.62 36.16
N GLY A 80 21.17 11.18 37.17
CA GLY A 80 22.17 12.00 37.82
C GLY A 80 23.31 11.16 38.38
N ILE A 81 24.49 11.78 38.51
CA ILE A 81 25.66 11.18 39.15
C ILE A 81 25.75 11.74 40.56
N VAL A 82 25.76 10.86 41.56
CA VAL A 82 25.96 11.24 42.95
C VAL A 82 27.45 11.20 43.24
N ALA A 83 28.07 12.38 43.40
CA ALA A 83 29.48 12.54 43.73
C ALA A 83 29.64 13.17 45.12
N LEU A 84 30.70 12.76 45.83
CA LEU A 84 31.06 13.36 47.10
C LEU A 84 31.68 14.74 46.88
N ARG A 85 31.37 15.68 47.77
CA ARG A 85 31.97 17.03 47.77
C ARG A 85 33.26 17.15 48.57
N ILE A 86 33.56 16.12 49.38
CA ILE A 86 34.71 16.04 50.27
C ILE A 86 35.34 14.66 50.15
N ASP A 87 36.59 14.53 50.58
CA ASP A 87 37.29 13.26 50.55
C ASP A 87 36.79 12.33 51.66
N GLY A 88 36.71 11.03 51.36
CA GLY A 88 36.27 10.02 52.32
C GLY A 88 36.49 8.59 51.86
N GLN A 89 36.55 7.67 52.82
CA GLN A 89 36.71 6.24 52.60
C GLN A 89 35.36 5.53 52.66
N ILE A 90 35.09 4.68 51.66
CA ILE A 90 33.88 3.84 51.64
C ILE A 90 34.04 2.72 52.69
N ILE A 91 33.15 2.69 53.68
CA ILE A 91 33.07 1.63 54.70
C ILE A 91 32.19 0.49 54.18
N LYS A 92 31.05 0.84 53.60
CA LYS A 92 30.07 -0.15 53.13
C LYS A 92 29.29 0.38 51.94
N ARG A 93 29.11 -0.48 50.93
CA ARG A 93 28.20 -0.22 49.81
C ARG A 93 26.83 -0.86 50.11
N LEU A 94 25.77 -0.06 50.04
CA LEU A 94 24.41 -0.50 50.33
C LEU A 94 23.61 -0.81 49.06
N SER A 95 23.78 -0.01 48.00
CA SER A 95 23.15 -0.25 46.70
C SER A 95 24.11 -0.83 45.67
N LYS A 96 23.61 -1.66 44.77
CA LYS A 96 24.40 -2.31 43.70
C LYS A 96 23.95 -1.87 42.31
N MET A 97 24.83 -2.05 41.32
CA MET A 97 24.50 -1.77 39.93
C MET A 97 23.33 -2.65 39.46
N GLY A 98 22.37 -2.04 38.76
CA GLY A 98 21.14 -2.70 38.30
C GLY A 98 20.03 -2.78 39.34
N GLU A 99 20.28 -2.36 40.59
CA GLU A 99 19.25 -2.25 41.61
C GLU A 99 18.38 -1.01 41.37
N SER A 100 17.06 -1.16 41.51
CA SER A 100 16.14 -0.02 41.50
C SER A 100 16.21 0.70 42.83
N VAL A 101 16.43 2.01 42.81
CA VAL A 101 16.55 2.83 44.02
C VAL A 101 15.48 3.92 44.04
N THR A 102 15.05 4.29 45.24
CA THR A 102 14.07 5.36 45.46
C THR A 102 14.74 6.62 46.02
N GLN A 103 14.07 7.76 45.90
CA GLN A 103 14.58 9.01 46.45
C GLN A 103 14.77 8.90 47.97
N GLY A 104 15.94 9.31 48.46
CA GLY A 104 16.29 9.24 49.88
C GLY A 104 16.83 7.89 50.35
N GLN A 105 16.88 6.87 49.48
CA GLN A 105 17.45 5.57 49.82
C GLN A 105 18.97 5.67 50.05
N PRO A 106 19.50 5.17 51.17
CA PRO A 106 20.95 5.16 51.43
C PRO A 106 21.72 4.28 50.43
N MET A 107 22.76 4.82 49.78
CA MET A 107 23.55 4.12 48.77
C MET A 107 24.89 3.55 49.28
N ALA A 108 25.54 4.26 50.20
CA ALA A 108 26.82 3.87 50.80
C ALA A 108 27.01 4.52 52.17
N ILE A 109 27.85 3.91 53.00
CA ILE A 109 28.35 4.45 54.27
C ILE A 109 29.81 4.84 54.05
N ILE A 110 30.13 6.10 54.36
CA ILE A 110 31.42 6.70 54.08
C ILE A 110 31.94 7.36 55.36
N SER A 111 33.24 7.20 55.63
CA SER A 111 33.96 7.92 56.69
C SER A 111 34.76 9.06 56.06
N SER A 112 34.69 10.26 56.63
CA SER A 112 35.51 11.40 56.19
C SER A 112 36.21 12.04 57.39
N VAL A 113 37.51 12.25 57.24
CA VAL A 113 38.33 12.96 58.25
C VAL A 113 37.97 14.44 58.27
N GLN A 114 37.83 15.07 57.10
CA GLN A 114 37.46 16.49 56.98
C GLN A 114 36.11 16.82 57.65
N MET A 115 35.14 15.91 57.61
CA MET A 115 33.86 16.07 58.32
C MET A 115 33.99 15.88 59.83
N SER A 116 34.97 15.09 60.29
CA SER A 116 35.18 14.80 61.71
C SER A 116 35.89 15.95 62.45
N GLU A 117 36.57 16.83 61.71
CA GLU A 117 37.27 18.02 62.22
C GLU A 117 36.43 19.31 62.17
N ALA A 118 35.25 19.28 61.54
CA ALA A 118 34.33 20.41 61.38
C ALA A 118 33.29 20.48 62.51
#